data_AF-X1VEZ9-F1
#
_entry.id   AF-X1VEZ9-F1
#
_cell.length_a   1.000
_cell.length_b   1.000
_cell.length_c   1.000
_cell.angle_alpha   90.00
_cell.angle_beta   90.00
_cell.angle_gamma   90.00
#
_symmetry.space_group_name_H-M   'P 1'
#
loop_
_entity.id
_entity.type
_entity.pdbx_description
1 polymer ?
#
loop_
_entity_poly.entity_id
_entity_poly.type
_entity_poly.pdbx_seq_one_letter_code
_entity_poly.pdbx_strand_id
1 'polypeptide(L)'
;PVGPAAGPHTQLTQNIVAAYLVGGRFFELKTVQKLDSLQFEKPCIDARDEGYNTEWSTELSLEQAYGEYIKAWILLYFIESVFNMKLTTKRSFIFNMSVGYDLEGIKTPPMDLFINSLTDASGHPLFKRYLEELSSFNLGCAK
;
A
#
# COMPACT_ATOMS: atom_id res chain seq x y z
N PRO A 1 -5.93 -11.78 -12.92
CA PRO A 1 -6.51 -10.58 -12.27
C PRO A 1 -5.81 -9.33 -12.83
N VAL A 2 -6.50 -8.21 -12.94
CA VAL A 2 -5.96 -6.94 -13.48
C VAL A 2 -5.85 -5.93 -12.35
N GLY A 3 -4.88 -5.03 -12.42
CA GLY A 3 -4.83 -3.85 -11.59
C GLY A 3 -3.52 -3.08 -11.77
N PRO A 4 -3.29 -2.08 -10.93
CA PRO A 4 -2.19 -1.16 -11.13
C PRO A 4 -0.80 -1.77 -10.89
N ALA A 5 0.16 -1.37 -11.73
CA ALA A 5 1.59 -1.63 -11.56
C ALA A 5 2.21 -0.76 -10.45
N ALA A 6 3.45 -1.04 -10.02
CA ALA A 6 4.14 -0.21 -9.04
C ALA A 6 4.32 1.23 -9.56
N GLY A 7 3.72 2.21 -8.89
CA GLY A 7 3.76 3.60 -9.33
C GLY A 7 3.04 4.55 -8.37
N PRO A 8 3.00 5.85 -8.66
CA PRO A 8 2.37 6.86 -7.77
C PRO A 8 0.94 6.50 -7.36
N HIS A 9 0.23 5.79 -8.23
CA HIS A 9 -1.14 5.31 -8.02
C HIS A 9 -1.25 4.09 -7.07
N THR A 10 -0.14 3.47 -6.67
CA THR A 10 -0.08 2.41 -5.63
C THR A 10 0.76 2.78 -4.41
N GLN A 11 1.05 4.08 -4.23
CA GLN A 11 1.79 4.59 -3.08
C GLN A 11 0.87 4.93 -1.88
N LEU A 12 -0.31 5.49 -2.15
CA LEU A 12 -1.22 6.01 -1.12
C LEU A 12 -2.49 5.17 -0.98
N THR A 13 -3.00 5.08 0.25
CA THR A 13 -4.19 4.32 0.65
C THR A 13 -5.38 4.63 -0.25
N GLN A 14 -5.70 5.92 -0.41
CA GLN A 14 -6.86 6.38 -1.17
C GLN A 14 -6.78 5.99 -2.64
N ASN A 15 -5.57 5.95 -3.23
CA ASN A 15 -5.38 5.57 -4.63
C ASN A 15 -5.60 4.06 -4.81
N ILE A 16 -5.10 3.25 -3.88
CA ILE A 16 -5.33 1.80 -3.87
C ILE A 16 -6.82 1.50 -3.69
N VAL A 17 -7.51 2.19 -2.78
CA VAL A 17 -8.96 2.07 -2.57
C VAL A 17 -9.73 2.46 -3.83
N ALA A 18 -9.39 3.60 -4.45
CA ALA A 18 -10.03 4.02 -5.70
C ALA A 18 -9.84 2.97 -6.80
N ALA A 19 -8.61 2.47 -6.98
CA ALA A 19 -8.30 1.43 -7.95
C ALA A 19 -9.08 0.12 -7.68
N TYR A 20 -9.30 -0.27 -6.42
CA TYR A 20 -10.14 -1.42 -6.07
C TYR A 20 -11.61 -1.20 -6.45
N LEU A 21 -12.16 -0.03 -6.15
CA LEU A 21 -13.56 0.31 -6.42
C LEU A 21 -13.86 0.32 -7.93
N VAL A 22 -12.88 0.69 -8.76
CA VAL A 22 -13.03 0.65 -10.24
C VAL A 22 -12.63 -0.69 -10.87
N GLY A 23 -12.43 -1.74 -10.07
CA GLY A 23 -12.27 -3.12 -10.56
C GLY A 23 -10.87 -3.71 -10.44
N GLY A 24 -9.90 -2.98 -9.88
CA GLY A 24 -8.55 -3.50 -9.59
C GLY A 24 -8.58 -4.66 -8.59
N ARG A 25 -7.88 -5.76 -8.91
CA ARG A 25 -7.80 -6.98 -8.08
C ARG A 25 -6.36 -7.46 -7.87
N PHE A 26 -5.40 -6.88 -8.58
CA PHE A 26 -3.98 -7.14 -8.38
C PHE A 26 -3.27 -5.80 -8.24
N PHE A 27 -2.60 -5.59 -7.11
CA PHE A 27 -1.94 -4.33 -6.80
C PHE A 27 -0.46 -4.59 -6.63
N GLU A 28 0.35 -4.13 -7.57
CA GLU A 28 1.79 -4.06 -7.35
C GLU A 28 2.07 -2.77 -6.57
N LEU A 29 2.44 -2.93 -5.30
CA LEU A 29 2.68 -1.82 -4.40
C LEU A 29 3.88 -1.00 -4.85
N LYS A 30 3.87 0.30 -4.59
CA LYS A 30 4.98 1.17 -4.97
C LYS A 30 6.30 0.66 -4.39
N THR A 31 7.33 0.62 -5.23
CA THR A 31 8.64 0.08 -4.88
C THR A 31 9.30 0.85 -3.74
N VAL A 32 9.55 0.15 -2.64
CA VAL A 32 10.31 0.66 -1.48
C VAL A 32 11.78 0.23 -1.52
N GLN A 33 12.63 0.93 -0.76
CA GLN A 33 14.06 0.68 -0.71
C GLN A 33 14.74 1.18 0.57
N LYS A 34 16.03 0.86 0.72
CA LYS A 34 16.88 1.28 1.85
C LYS A 34 17.08 2.80 1.96
N LEU A 35 17.08 3.53 0.85
CA LEU A 35 17.19 4.99 0.84
C LEU A 35 15.79 5.60 0.86
N ASP A 36 15.27 5.84 2.05
CA ASP A 36 13.87 6.19 2.28
C ASP A 36 13.66 7.64 2.77
N SER A 37 14.74 8.43 2.80
CA SER A 37 14.79 9.82 3.25
C SER A 37 15.38 10.75 2.17
N LEU A 38 15.03 10.47 0.90
CA LEU A 38 15.53 11.23 -0.24
C LEU A 38 14.83 12.59 -0.33
N GLN A 39 15.60 13.64 -0.68
CA GLN A 39 15.07 14.96 -0.98
C GLN A 39 15.34 15.31 -2.44
N PHE A 40 14.32 15.83 -3.11
CA PHE A 40 14.31 16.07 -4.54
C PHE A 40 13.27 17.16 -4.91
N GLU A 41 13.42 17.76 -6.08
CA GLU A 41 12.64 18.93 -6.51
C GLU A 41 11.27 18.55 -7.08
N LYS A 42 10.20 19.09 -6.48
CA LYS A 42 8.82 18.86 -6.94
C LYS A 42 8.37 19.98 -7.90
N PRO A 43 7.58 19.68 -8.96
CA PRO A 43 7.00 18.37 -9.31
C PRO A 43 8.01 17.43 -9.97
N CYS A 44 7.94 16.16 -9.58
CA CYS A 44 8.90 15.11 -9.93
C CYS A 44 8.51 14.24 -11.13
N ILE A 45 7.35 14.52 -11.70
CA ILE A 45 6.79 13.81 -12.84
C ILE A 45 6.33 14.85 -13.85
N ASP A 46 6.96 14.84 -15.02
CA ASP A 46 6.44 15.57 -16.17
C ASP A 46 5.43 14.70 -16.91
N ALA A 47 4.16 14.92 -16.61
CA ALA A 47 3.04 14.12 -17.10
C ALA A 47 2.49 14.58 -18.46
N ARG A 48 3.12 15.54 -19.15
CA ARG A 48 2.56 16.07 -20.41
C ARG A 48 2.55 15.06 -21.54
N ASP A 49 3.66 14.34 -21.70
CA ASP A 49 3.84 13.39 -22.81
C ASP A 49 4.06 11.97 -22.27
N GLU A 50 5.23 11.70 -21.69
CA GLU A 50 5.67 10.33 -21.38
C GLU A 50 5.58 9.97 -19.89
N GLY A 51 5.19 10.91 -19.02
CA GLY A 51 5.24 10.69 -17.56
C GLY A 51 6.68 10.56 -17.07
N TYR A 52 7.56 11.46 -17.51
CA TYR A 52 8.98 11.38 -17.22
C TYR A 52 9.23 11.58 -15.73
N ASN A 53 9.69 10.52 -15.06
CA ASN A 53 10.12 10.60 -13.67
C ASN A 53 11.51 11.23 -13.62
N THR A 54 11.60 12.43 -13.05
CA THR A 54 12.88 13.12 -12.86
C THR A 54 13.59 12.67 -11.57
N GLU A 55 13.04 11.68 -10.87
CA GLU A 55 13.44 11.30 -9.51
C GLU A 55 13.44 9.77 -9.26
N TRP A 56 13.52 9.40 -7.98
CA TRP A 56 13.60 8.04 -7.46
C TRP A 56 12.23 7.38 -7.33
N SER A 57 12.21 6.13 -6.85
CA SER A 57 10.98 5.34 -6.78
C SER A 57 9.95 5.95 -5.82
N THR A 58 10.24 6.09 -4.53
CA THR A 58 9.24 6.42 -3.50
C THR A 58 9.50 7.77 -2.81
N GLU A 59 8.42 8.49 -2.47
CA GLU A 59 8.45 9.69 -1.63
C GLU A 59 8.32 9.39 -0.13
N LEU A 60 7.88 8.17 0.19
CA LEU A 60 7.59 7.75 1.55
C LEU A 60 8.75 6.98 2.16
N SER A 61 8.99 7.22 3.45
CA SER A 61 9.82 6.35 4.28
C SER A 61 9.23 4.94 4.35
N LEU A 62 10.03 3.96 4.78
CA LEU A 62 9.52 2.58 4.96
C LEU A 62 8.34 2.53 5.92
N GLU A 63 8.40 3.29 7.02
CA GLU A 63 7.31 3.37 8.00
C GLU A 63 6.05 4.02 7.43
N GLN A 64 6.21 5.10 6.65
CA GLN A 64 5.09 5.78 6.00
C GLN A 64 4.42 4.88 4.95
N ALA A 65 5.21 4.22 4.10
CA ALA A 65 4.72 3.28 3.10
C ALA A 65 3.99 2.10 3.77
N TYR A 66 4.55 1.56 4.86
CA TYR A 66 3.90 0.52 5.66
C TYR A 66 2.51 0.97 6.13
N GLY A 67 2.44 2.18 6.70
CA GLY A 67 1.19 2.80 7.15
C GLY A 67 0.14 2.88 6.04
N GLU A 68 0.52 3.33 4.84
CA GLU A 68 -0.39 3.39 3.69
C GLU A 68 -0.90 2.00 3.27
N TYR A 69 -0.01 1.02 3.17
CA TYR A 69 -0.36 -0.31 2.68
C TYR A 69 -1.23 -1.07 3.67
N ILE A 70 -0.96 -0.95 4.97
CA ILE A 70 -1.76 -1.63 5.97
C ILE A 70 -3.16 -1.00 6.13
N LYS A 71 -3.25 0.34 6.02
CA LYS A 71 -4.55 1.03 5.96
C LYS A 71 -5.35 0.56 4.75
N ALA A 72 -4.73 0.52 3.57
CA ALA A 72 -5.39 0.05 2.35
C ALA A 72 -5.88 -1.39 2.50
N TRP A 73 -5.03 -2.28 3.03
CA TRP A 73 -5.37 -3.68 3.27
C TRP A 73 -6.63 -3.83 4.14
N ILE A 74 -6.66 -3.15 5.29
CA ILE A 74 -7.81 -3.17 6.21
C ILE A 74 -9.07 -2.63 5.52
N LEU A 75 -8.96 -1.49 4.82
CA LEU A 75 -10.11 -0.86 4.15
C LEU A 75 -10.65 -1.73 3.03
N LEU A 76 -9.80 -2.40 2.24
CA LEU A 76 -10.28 -3.29 1.19
C LEU A 76 -10.99 -4.52 1.77
N TYR A 77 -10.51 -5.07 2.90
CA TYR A 77 -11.22 -6.12 3.64
C TYR A 77 -12.60 -5.66 4.11
N PHE A 78 -12.66 -4.43 4.64
CA PHE A 78 -13.89 -3.84 5.13
C PHE A 78 -14.90 -3.60 3.99
N ILE A 79 -14.49 -2.92 2.92
CA ILE A 79 -15.32 -2.63 1.74
C ILE A 79 -15.84 -3.93 1.13
N GLU A 80 -14.97 -4.92 0.90
CA GLU A 80 -15.38 -6.22 0.35
C GLU A 80 -16.46 -6.89 1.21
N SER A 81 -16.36 -6.76 2.54
CA SER A 81 -17.30 -7.35 3.50
C SER A 81 -18.63 -6.58 3.55
N VAL A 82 -18.60 -5.25 3.59
CA VAL A 82 -19.79 -4.39 3.69
C VAL A 82 -20.63 -4.45 2.42
N PHE A 83 -19.99 -4.45 1.25
CA PHE A 83 -20.69 -4.49 -0.04
C PHE A 83 -20.90 -5.90 -0.59
N ASN A 84 -20.54 -6.94 0.18
CA ASN A 84 -20.64 -8.34 -0.21
C ASN A 84 -20.03 -8.62 -1.61
N MET A 85 -18.85 -8.05 -1.88
CA MET A 85 -18.19 -8.13 -3.20
C MET A 85 -17.43 -9.45 -3.41
N LYS A 86 -17.53 -10.39 -2.47
CA LYS A 86 -16.90 -11.71 -2.60
C LYS A 86 -17.63 -12.53 -3.65
N LEU A 87 -16.99 -12.70 -4.81
CA LEU A 87 -17.45 -13.61 -5.85
C LEU A 87 -17.09 -15.07 -5.56
N THR A 88 -16.11 -15.31 -4.68
CA THR A 88 -15.63 -16.65 -4.32
C THR A 88 -15.28 -16.70 -2.83
N THR A 89 -14.95 -17.88 -2.33
CA THR A 89 -14.41 -18.06 -0.97
C THR A 89 -13.01 -17.45 -0.78
N LYS A 90 -12.30 -17.16 -1.88
CA LYS A 90 -10.98 -16.51 -1.85
C LYS A 90 -11.14 -14.98 -1.82
N ARG A 91 -10.10 -14.31 -1.32
CA ARG A 91 -10.00 -12.84 -1.35
C ARG A 91 -10.13 -12.34 -2.78
N SER A 92 -10.89 -11.26 -2.99
CA SER A 92 -11.05 -10.69 -4.34
C SER A 92 -9.79 -10.01 -4.84
N PHE A 93 -8.86 -9.62 -3.97
CA PHE A 93 -7.65 -8.90 -4.34
C PHE A 93 -6.35 -9.50 -3.78
N ILE A 94 -5.22 -9.10 -4.36
CA ILE A 94 -3.86 -9.50 -3.99
C ILE A 94 -2.97 -8.26 -3.97
N PHE A 95 -2.14 -8.14 -2.93
CA PHE A 95 -1.02 -7.19 -2.91
C PHE A 95 0.26 -7.93 -3.28
N ASN A 96 1.01 -7.36 -4.22
CA ASN A 96 2.34 -7.81 -4.62
C ASN A 96 3.35 -6.75 -4.19
N MET A 97 4.23 -7.10 -3.27
CA MET A 97 5.24 -6.18 -2.78
C MET A 97 6.33 -5.99 -3.83
N SER A 98 6.56 -4.74 -4.23
CA SER A 98 7.73 -4.35 -5.03
C SER A 98 8.82 -3.84 -4.08
N VAL A 99 9.98 -4.49 -4.08
CA VAL A 99 11.17 -4.13 -3.30
C VAL A 99 12.37 -4.12 -4.23
N GLY A 100 13.27 -3.14 -4.11
CA GLY A 100 14.25 -2.86 -5.17
C GLY A 100 15.73 -2.76 -4.79
N TYR A 101 16.50 -2.44 -5.83
CA TYR A 101 17.91 -2.04 -5.95
C TYR A 101 18.96 -3.15 -5.98
N ASP A 102 19.22 -3.81 -4.87
CA ASP A 102 20.21 -4.88 -4.78
C ASP A 102 19.86 -5.87 -3.67
N LEU A 103 20.36 -7.11 -3.78
CA LEU A 103 20.16 -8.14 -2.75
C LEU A 103 20.68 -7.67 -1.39
N GLU A 104 21.82 -6.98 -1.37
CA GLU A 104 22.42 -6.43 -0.15
C GLU A 104 21.51 -5.40 0.51
N GLY A 105 20.86 -4.52 -0.26
CA GLY A 105 19.89 -3.56 0.24
C GLY A 105 18.62 -4.20 0.78
N ILE A 106 18.09 -5.19 0.08
CA ILE A 106 16.90 -5.94 0.52
C ILE A 106 17.17 -6.68 1.85
N LYS A 107 18.40 -7.16 2.07
CA LYS A 107 18.80 -7.84 3.30
C LYS A 107 19.05 -6.91 4.50
N THR A 108 18.94 -5.60 4.33
CA THR A 108 19.14 -4.66 5.44
C THR A 108 18.05 -4.84 6.52
N PRO A 109 18.36 -4.67 7.81
CA PRO A 109 17.36 -4.85 8.88
C PRO A 109 16.07 -4.03 8.71
N PRO A 110 16.10 -2.76 8.25
CA PRO A 110 14.88 -2.01 8.00
C PRO A 110 14.01 -2.59 6.87
N MET A 111 14.62 -3.05 5.77
CA MET A 111 13.92 -3.67 4.65
C MET A 111 13.34 -5.03 5.04
N ASP A 112 14.11 -5.85 5.75
CA ASP A 112 13.65 -7.15 6.25
C ASP A 112 12.47 -6.98 7.23
N LEU A 113 12.57 -6.02 8.16
CA LEU A 113 11.48 -5.68 9.07
C LEU A 113 10.21 -5.25 8.31
N PHE A 114 10.36 -4.41 7.28
CA PHE A 114 9.25 -3.97 6.44
C PHE A 114 8.56 -5.15 5.73
N ILE A 115 9.33 -6.02 5.09
CA ILE A 115 8.83 -7.19 4.35
C ILE A 115 8.11 -8.16 5.30
N ASN A 116 8.73 -8.48 6.44
CA ASN A 116 8.16 -9.40 7.42
C ASN A 116 6.88 -8.82 8.06
N SER A 117 6.88 -7.52 8.39
CA SER A 117 5.71 -6.85 8.99
C SER A 117 4.53 -6.73 8.04
N LEU A 118 4.76 -6.64 6.72
CA LEU A 118 3.68 -6.65 5.72
C LEU A 118 3.19 -8.06 5.39
N THR A 119 4.08 -9.05 5.49
CA THR A 119 3.72 -10.47 5.31
C THR A 119 2.80 -10.93 6.45
N ASP A 120 3.12 -10.56 7.69
CA ASP A 120 2.26 -10.77 8.85
C ASP A 120 2.21 -9.51 9.74
N ALA A 121 1.12 -8.76 9.60
CA ALA A 121 0.89 -7.54 10.36
C ALA A 121 0.22 -7.76 11.72
N SER A 122 -0.17 -8.99 12.07
CA SER A 122 -0.99 -9.28 13.27
C SER A 122 -0.35 -8.80 14.58
N GLY A 123 0.98 -8.83 14.65
CA GLY A 123 1.75 -8.32 15.79
C GLY A 123 2.02 -6.82 15.76
N HIS A 124 1.81 -6.13 14.63
CA HIS A 124 2.28 -4.76 14.44
C HIS A 124 1.38 -3.74 15.17
N PRO A 125 1.94 -2.77 15.93
CA PRO A 125 1.15 -1.78 16.67
C PRO A 125 0.20 -0.95 15.79
N LEU A 126 0.67 -0.50 14.62
CA LEU A 126 -0.18 0.27 13.68
C LEU A 126 -1.35 -0.55 13.16
N PHE A 127 -1.19 -1.86 12.93
CA PHE A 127 -2.28 -2.72 12.46
C PHE A 127 -3.40 -2.79 13.51
N LYS A 128 -3.03 -3.04 14.77
CA LYS A 128 -3.98 -3.07 15.90
C LYS A 128 -4.69 -1.73 16.06
N ARG A 129 -3.93 -0.63 16.05
CA ARG A 129 -4.47 0.72 16.14
C ARG A 129 -5.50 1.01 15.04
N TYR A 130 -5.20 0.68 13.78
CA TYR A 130 -6.14 0.95 12.68
C TYR A 130 -7.40 0.07 12.73
N LEU A 131 -7.30 -1.17 13.25
CA LEU A 131 -8.48 -1.99 13.52
C LEU A 131 -9.34 -1.39 14.64
N GLU A 132 -8.72 -0.88 15.71
CA GLU A 132 -9.41 -0.17 16.80
C GLU A 132 -10.12 1.08 16.27
N GLU A 133 -9.42 1.93 15.50
CA GLU A 133 -9.99 3.11 14.85
C GLU A 133 -11.21 2.74 13.97
N LEU A 134 -11.09 1.72 13.11
CA LEU A 134 -12.19 1.25 12.26
C LEU A 134 -13.38 0.73 13.08
N SER A 135 -13.13 -0.01 14.16
CA SER A 135 -14.20 -0.52 15.03
C SER A 135 -14.96 0.60 15.74
N SER A 136 -14.25 1.65 16.16
CA SER A 136 -14.84 2.82 16.81
C SER A 136 -15.77 3.60 15.87
N PHE A 137 -15.40 3.67 14.58
CA PHE A 137 -16.24 4.27 13.54
C PHE A 137 -17.56 3.50 13.35
N ASN A 138 -17.50 2.17 13.29
CA ASN A 138 -18.68 1.34 13.08
C ASN A 138 -19.69 1.45 14.25
N LEU A 139 -19.20 1.59 15.49
CA LEU A 139 -20.04 1.85 16.67
C LEU A 139 -20.71 3.24 16.63
N GLY A 140 -20.10 4.20 15.95
CA GLY A 140 -20.66 5.54 15.75
C GLY A 140 -21.78 5.59 14.71
N CYS A 141 -21.70 4.77 13.64
CA CYS A 141 -22.71 4.69 12.58
C CYS A 141 -23.93 3.82 12.92
N ALA A 142 -23.85 2.99 13.96
CA ALA A 142 -24.96 2.14 14.44
C ALA A 142 -25.87 2.83 15.47
N LYS A 143 -25.71 4.14 15.69
CA LYS A 143 -26.63 5.00 16.44
C LYS A 143 -27.49 5.82 15.49
#